data_AF-A0A7Z8LDN9-F1
#
_entry.id   AF-A0A7Z8LDN9-F1
#
_cell.length_a   1.000
_cell.length_b   1.000
_cell.length_c   1.000
_cell.angle_alpha   90.00
_cell.angle_beta   90.00
_cell.angle_gamma   90.00
#
_symmetry.space_group_name_H-M   'P 1'
#
loop_
_entity.id
_entity.type
_entity.pdbx_description
1 polymer ?
#
loop_
_entity_poly.entity_id
_entity_poly.type
_entity_poly.pdbx_seq_one_letter_code
_entity_poly.pdbx_strand_id
1 'polypeptide(L)'
;MGDRASGPSQTSADTGDKDIGGLWSLILSDLGERLGGGQQSGAMRLWLASGKVRLHAIDQGVLVLDCPTALFGQQIRKHFSSHLCELASARLGTAVSDVQCRVNRHALQEHRSRLAEVVDASGGESAPSATRVAASIDVPVVRRQRESGFKMLEDFVVGSCNRIAYDAIMRILDVPNHPVNPLFIHGASGLGKTHLQQGLALAFRERYEHSKVIYMTCEQFRNAYLSAWNKGNGGLEAFRVSIRHADLLLIDDIHFLSRGQAEQTKNEMFSTLNELAGRGKKVVITSDAHPSDIKYLEDRFVQRFTGGLVVMLDRPDARVRCDVICAKARQQGLDLPEEVVQFVADHITDNVRELEGAVNKLALYSSSFQRPVDLALARQALADIIGRDVAEPRFKVILRLVADYFDLSVEDILGKGRSGTRSTARHIAMYVLKHASSDTYASVGDAFGVKSHSTVAYACEQVAKYRAQDADIDRFIDDLLLRVRRG
;
A
#
# COMPACT_ATOMS: atom_id res chain seq x y z
N MET A 1 -21.25 -72.08 13.65
CA MET A 1 -22.11 -70.99 14.18
C MET A 1 -21.20 -70.01 14.91
N GLY A 2 -21.42 -68.70 14.73
CA GLY A 2 -20.51 -67.65 15.22
C GLY A 2 -20.51 -67.47 16.75
N ASP A 3 -19.90 -66.41 17.29
CA ASP A 3 -19.22 -65.30 16.60
C ASP A 3 -18.20 -64.69 17.57
N ARG A 4 -17.06 -64.17 17.09
CA ARG A 4 -16.13 -63.38 17.91
C ARG A 4 -15.63 -62.19 17.12
N ALA A 5 -15.97 -61.00 17.62
CA ALA A 5 -15.69 -59.73 16.98
C ALA A 5 -14.18 -59.47 16.84
N SER A 6 -13.74 -59.32 15.58
CA SER A 6 -12.41 -58.82 15.24
C SER A 6 -12.45 -57.30 15.11
N GLY A 7 -11.67 -56.58 15.91
CA GLY A 7 -11.35 -55.19 15.62
C GLY A 7 -10.43 -55.10 14.39
N PRO A 8 -10.58 -54.11 13.48
CA PRO A 8 -9.73 -54.00 12.31
C PRO A 8 -8.31 -53.57 12.73
N SER A 9 -7.38 -54.47 12.47
CA SER A 9 -5.93 -54.24 12.52
C SER A 9 -5.51 -53.10 11.59
N GLN A 10 -4.50 -52.34 12.02
CA GLN A 10 -3.79 -51.39 11.17
C GLN A 10 -3.12 -52.12 10.00
N THR A 11 -3.41 -51.71 8.76
CA THR A 11 -2.60 -52.05 7.58
C THR A 11 -2.24 -50.78 6.83
N SER A 12 -0.95 -50.48 6.83
CA SER A 12 -0.31 -49.40 6.07
C SER A 12 -0.39 -49.65 4.56
N ALA A 13 -0.84 -48.65 3.80
CA ALA A 13 -0.74 -48.62 2.34
C ALA A 13 0.27 -47.54 1.91
N ASP A 14 1.54 -47.92 1.82
CA ASP A 14 2.66 -47.04 1.46
C ASP A 14 3.00 -47.15 -0.05
N THR A 15 2.01 -46.89 -0.90
CA THR A 15 2.09 -47.15 -2.36
C THR A 15 1.54 -46.04 -3.26
N GLY A 16 1.13 -44.88 -2.71
CA GLY A 16 0.44 -43.83 -3.49
C GLY A 16 1.32 -42.77 -4.18
N ASP A 17 2.51 -42.46 -3.66
CA ASP A 17 3.15 -41.15 -3.91
C ASP A 17 3.82 -41.01 -5.30
N LYS A 18 4.17 -42.13 -5.97
CA LYS A 18 4.88 -42.09 -7.26
C LYS A 18 3.99 -41.86 -8.49
N ASP A 19 2.71 -42.25 -8.44
CA ASP A 19 1.81 -42.18 -9.60
C ASP A 19 1.18 -40.77 -9.74
N ILE A 20 0.91 -40.14 -8.60
CA ILE A 20 0.27 -38.82 -8.48
C ILE A 20 1.12 -37.71 -9.15
N GLY A 21 2.44 -37.77 -9.01
CA GLY A 21 3.36 -36.79 -9.61
C GLY A 21 3.40 -36.86 -11.14
N GLY A 22 3.32 -38.06 -11.72
CA GLY A 22 3.26 -38.26 -13.17
C GLY A 22 1.94 -37.78 -13.77
N LEU A 23 0.82 -38.10 -13.12
CA LEU A 23 -0.49 -37.63 -13.55
C LEU A 23 -0.61 -36.10 -13.55
N TRP A 24 -0.07 -35.43 -12.53
CA TRP A 24 -0.10 -33.97 -12.44
C TRP A 24 0.70 -33.28 -13.57
N SER A 25 1.86 -33.83 -13.95
CA SER A 25 2.66 -33.26 -15.05
C SER A 25 1.96 -33.39 -16.40
N LEU A 26 1.26 -34.49 -16.65
CA LEU A 26 0.44 -34.70 -17.84
C LEU A 26 -0.76 -33.74 -17.90
N ILE A 27 -1.51 -33.58 -16.80
CA ILE A 27 -2.62 -32.62 -16.72
C ILE A 27 -2.15 -31.18 -16.98
N LEU A 28 -0.97 -30.80 -16.47
CA LEU A 28 -0.39 -29.48 -16.76
C LEU A 28 0.06 -29.33 -18.22
N SER A 29 0.56 -30.39 -18.86
CA SER A 29 0.91 -30.37 -20.30
C SER A 29 -0.33 -30.13 -21.16
N ASP A 30 -1.37 -30.94 -20.96
CA ASP A 30 -2.64 -30.85 -21.70
C ASP A 30 -3.31 -29.49 -21.49
N LEU A 31 -3.28 -28.96 -20.26
CA LEU A 31 -3.80 -27.63 -19.94
C LEU A 31 -2.98 -26.52 -20.61
N GLY A 32 -1.67 -26.71 -20.75
CA GLY A 32 -0.76 -25.78 -21.45
C GLY A 32 -1.06 -25.69 -22.95
N GLU A 33 -1.27 -26.84 -23.59
CA GLU A 33 -1.68 -26.93 -25.01
C GLU A 33 -3.07 -26.33 -25.23
N ARG A 34 -4.04 -26.68 -24.36
CA ARG A 34 -5.43 -26.20 -24.46
C ARG A 34 -5.60 -24.69 -24.24
N LEU A 35 -4.69 -24.04 -23.51
CA LEU A 35 -4.70 -22.59 -23.25
C LEU A 35 -3.77 -21.78 -24.18
N GLY A 36 -3.34 -22.35 -25.30
CA GLY A 36 -2.34 -21.77 -26.21
C GLY A 36 -2.57 -20.31 -26.61
N GLY A 37 -1.54 -19.47 -26.44
CA GLY A 37 -1.44 -18.11 -26.98
C GLY A 37 -2.17 -16.98 -26.23
N GLY A 38 -3.16 -17.29 -25.38
CA GLY A 38 -3.97 -16.27 -24.71
C GLY A 38 -3.45 -15.79 -23.34
N GLN A 39 -4.09 -14.75 -22.79
CA GLN A 39 -3.81 -14.19 -21.45
C GLN A 39 -3.82 -15.25 -20.33
N GLN A 40 -4.59 -16.33 -20.50
CA GLN A 40 -4.68 -17.44 -19.55
C GLN A 40 -3.45 -18.36 -19.53
N SER A 41 -2.61 -18.39 -20.58
CA SER A 41 -1.34 -19.14 -20.58
C SER A 41 -0.33 -18.56 -19.57
N GLY A 42 -0.32 -17.23 -19.39
CA GLY A 42 0.47 -16.57 -18.35
C GLY A 42 -0.06 -16.88 -16.94
N ALA A 43 -1.39 -16.89 -16.78
CA ALA A 43 -2.02 -17.25 -15.51
C ALA A 43 -1.76 -18.72 -15.12
N MET A 44 -1.88 -19.66 -16.05
CA MET A 44 -1.58 -21.08 -15.83
C MET A 44 -0.13 -21.29 -15.38
N ARG A 45 0.83 -20.60 -16.02
CA ARG A 45 2.25 -20.64 -15.61
C ARG A 45 2.50 -20.06 -14.22
N LEU A 46 1.84 -18.95 -13.88
CA LEU A 46 1.98 -18.28 -12.58
C LEU A 46 1.36 -19.09 -11.43
N TRP A 47 0.13 -19.59 -11.62
CA TRP A 47 -0.68 -20.18 -10.55
C TRP A 47 -0.54 -21.70 -10.41
N LEU A 48 -0.34 -22.44 -11.51
CA LEU A 48 -0.33 -23.91 -11.51
C LEU A 48 1.05 -24.51 -11.79
N ALA A 49 1.75 -24.04 -12.83
CA ALA A 49 3.05 -24.60 -13.21
C ALA A 49 4.25 -24.10 -12.35
N SER A 50 4.02 -23.22 -11.38
CA SER A 50 5.09 -22.58 -10.57
C SER A 50 5.73 -23.48 -9.50
N GLY A 51 5.45 -24.80 -9.52
CA GLY A 51 5.94 -25.79 -8.54
C GLY A 51 5.37 -25.64 -7.12
N LYS A 52 4.58 -24.58 -6.88
CA LYS A 52 3.92 -24.24 -5.62
C LYS A 52 2.59 -24.97 -5.41
N VAL A 53 2.04 -25.55 -6.48
CA VAL A 53 0.82 -26.35 -6.46
C VAL A 53 1.16 -27.77 -6.84
N ARG A 54 0.69 -28.73 -6.05
CA ARG A 54 0.85 -30.17 -6.31
C ARG A 54 -0.49 -30.86 -6.19
N LEU A 55 -0.71 -31.88 -7.01
CA LEU A 55 -1.74 -32.86 -6.73
C LEU A 55 -1.36 -33.63 -5.47
N HIS A 56 -2.24 -33.66 -4.47
CA HIS A 56 -2.03 -34.38 -3.22
C HIS A 56 -2.73 -35.73 -3.21
N ALA A 57 -3.99 -35.77 -3.67
CA ALA A 57 -4.80 -36.96 -3.74
C ALA A 57 -5.92 -36.79 -4.78
N ILE A 58 -6.49 -37.91 -5.20
CA ILE A 58 -7.80 -37.99 -5.85
C ILE A 58 -8.65 -38.89 -4.97
N ASP A 59 -9.76 -38.36 -4.45
CA ASP A 59 -10.66 -39.12 -3.57
C ASP A 59 -12.11 -38.93 -4.05
N GLN A 60 -12.81 -40.05 -4.29
CA GLN A 60 -14.23 -40.09 -4.69
C GLN A 60 -14.64 -39.11 -5.82
N GLY A 61 -13.76 -38.88 -6.81
CA GLY A 61 -14.01 -37.95 -7.91
C GLY A 61 -13.68 -36.48 -7.60
N VAL A 62 -12.95 -36.20 -6.52
CA VAL A 62 -12.47 -34.87 -6.15
C VAL A 62 -10.95 -34.78 -6.32
N LEU A 63 -10.50 -33.78 -7.06
CA LEU A 63 -9.08 -33.47 -7.26
C LEU A 63 -8.57 -32.62 -6.09
N VAL A 64 -7.72 -33.15 -5.22
CA VAL A 64 -7.20 -32.44 -4.03
C VAL A 64 -5.83 -31.85 -4.33
N LEU A 65 -5.75 -30.52 -4.43
CA LEU A 65 -4.51 -29.78 -4.68
C LEU A 65 -3.95 -29.16 -3.41
N ASP A 66 -2.66 -29.36 -3.14
CA ASP A 66 -1.93 -28.60 -2.13
C ASP A 66 -1.50 -27.26 -2.70
N CYS A 67 -1.85 -26.18 -1.98
CA CYS A 67 -1.64 -24.78 -2.38
C CYS A 67 -0.93 -23.99 -1.27
N PRO A 68 -0.14 -22.94 -1.59
CA PRO A 68 0.65 -22.21 -0.60
C PRO A 68 -0.19 -21.27 0.28
N THR A 69 -1.33 -20.77 -0.21
CA THR A 69 -2.24 -19.89 0.53
C THR A 69 -3.70 -20.16 0.14
N ALA A 70 -4.64 -19.72 0.98
CA ALA A 70 -6.08 -19.80 0.67
C ALA A 70 -6.45 -18.98 -0.59
N LEU A 71 -5.75 -17.86 -0.83
CA LEU A 71 -5.92 -17.04 -2.03
C LEU A 71 -5.52 -17.81 -3.30
N PHE A 72 -4.40 -18.55 -3.28
CA PHE A 72 -4.02 -19.45 -4.38
C PHE A 72 -5.14 -20.46 -4.69
N GLY A 73 -5.63 -21.16 -3.67
CA GLY A 73 -6.71 -22.14 -3.84
C GLY A 73 -8.01 -21.51 -4.38
N GLN A 74 -8.36 -20.30 -3.94
CA GLN A 74 -9.53 -19.57 -4.44
C GLN A 74 -9.37 -19.16 -5.91
N GLN A 75 -8.19 -18.67 -6.33
CA GLN A 75 -7.91 -18.32 -7.72
C GLN A 75 -7.92 -19.56 -8.63
N ILE A 76 -7.36 -20.68 -8.17
CA ILE A 76 -7.35 -21.95 -8.90
C ILE A 76 -8.78 -22.46 -9.13
N ARG A 77 -9.61 -22.54 -8.06
CA ARG A 77 -11.01 -22.93 -8.20
C ARG A 77 -11.82 -21.98 -9.08
N LYS A 78 -11.53 -20.67 -9.05
CA LYS A 78 -12.27 -19.68 -9.84
C LYS A 78 -11.95 -19.73 -11.34
N HIS A 79 -10.70 -20.01 -11.70
CA HIS A 79 -10.23 -19.86 -13.09
C HIS A 79 -9.92 -21.18 -13.81
N PHE A 80 -9.64 -22.27 -13.08
CA PHE A 80 -9.15 -23.51 -13.67
C PHE A 80 -9.94 -24.77 -13.27
N SER A 81 -10.93 -24.69 -12.37
CA SER A 81 -11.70 -25.86 -11.88
C SER A 81 -12.31 -26.70 -12.99
N SER A 82 -13.09 -26.10 -13.90
CA SER A 82 -13.72 -26.80 -15.03
C SER A 82 -12.69 -27.53 -15.90
N HIS A 83 -11.65 -26.83 -16.33
CA HIS A 83 -10.57 -27.37 -17.16
C HIS A 83 -9.83 -28.52 -16.46
N LEU A 84 -9.58 -28.40 -15.15
CA LEU A 84 -8.91 -29.43 -14.35
C LEU A 84 -9.80 -30.68 -14.16
N CYS A 85 -11.10 -30.51 -13.90
CA CYS A 85 -12.05 -31.63 -13.82
C CYS A 85 -12.15 -32.39 -15.15
N GLU A 86 -12.27 -31.69 -16.27
CA GLU A 86 -12.35 -32.31 -17.60
C GLU A 86 -11.07 -33.09 -17.95
N LEU A 87 -9.89 -32.48 -17.76
CA LEU A 87 -8.60 -33.11 -18.08
C LEU A 87 -8.28 -34.28 -17.13
N ALA A 88 -8.58 -34.14 -15.84
CA ALA A 88 -8.44 -35.24 -14.88
C ALA A 88 -9.37 -36.40 -15.24
N SER A 89 -10.63 -36.12 -15.60
CA SER A 89 -11.59 -37.16 -16.02
C SER A 89 -11.13 -37.92 -17.26
N ALA A 90 -10.62 -37.19 -18.27
CA ALA A 90 -10.12 -37.78 -19.51
C ALA A 90 -8.88 -38.68 -19.28
N ARG A 91 -8.03 -38.35 -18.30
CA ARG A 91 -6.82 -39.11 -17.97
C ARG A 91 -7.07 -40.27 -17.00
N LEU A 92 -8.05 -40.16 -16.11
CA LEU A 92 -8.38 -41.19 -15.11
C LEU A 92 -9.42 -42.21 -15.59
N GLY A 93 -10.18 -41.91 -16.65
CA GLY A 93 -11.31 -42.73 -17.11
C GLY A 93 -12.51 -42.74 -16.16
N THR A 94 -12.47 -41.94 -15.09
CA THR A 94 -13.51 -41.79 -14.07
C THR A 94 -13.89 -40.31 -13.95
N ALA A 95 -15.16 -40.01 -13.66
CA ALA A 95 -15.64 -38.64 -13.59
C ALA A 95 -15.06 -37.91 -12.36
N VAL A 96 -14.35 -36.81 -12.59
CA VAL A 96 -13.90 -35.86 -11.57
C VAL A 96 -14.86 -34.66 -11.58
N SER A 97 -15.51 -34.39 -10.45
CA SER A 97 -16.61 -33.42 -10.33
C SER A 97 -16.22 -32.13 -9.61
N ASP A 98 -15.19 -32.14 -8.76
CA ASP A 98 -14.76 -30.98 -7.97
C ASP A 98 -13.22 -30.88 -7.84
N VAL A 99 -12.73 -29.67 -7.58
CA VAL A 99 -11.32 -29.37 -7.28
C VAL A 99 -11.23 -28.71 -5.91
N GLN A 100 -10.74 -29.46 -4.92
CA GLN A 100 -10.47 -28.92 -3.60
C GLN A 100 -9.04 -28.43 -3.50
N CYS A 101 -8.82 -27.35 -2.74
CA CYS A 101 -7.48 -26.80 -2.53
C CYS A 101 -7.20 -26.69 -1.03
N ARG A 102 -6.28 -27.52 -0.55
CA ARG A 102 -5.79 -27.51 0.84
C ARG A 102 -4.61 -26.55 0.96
N VAL A 103 -4.57 -25.78 2.04
CA VAL A 103 -3.42 -24.89 2.31
C VAL A 103 -2.32 -25.69 2.99
N ASN A 104 -1.33 -26.13 2.22
CA ASN A 104 -0.19 -26.87 2.74
C ASN A 104 1.01 -25.92 2.94
N ARG A 105 1.26 -25.54 4.19
CA ARG A 105 2.42 -24.71 4.57
C ARG A 105 3.76 -25.37 4.24
N HIS A 106 3.81 -26.69 4.12
CA HIS A 106 5.03 -27.44 3.77
C HIS A 106 5.50 -27.15 2.33
N ALA A 107 4.59 -26.90 1.38
CA ALA A 107 4.97 -26.53 0.00
C ALA A 107 5.61 -25.14 -0.07
N LEU A 108 5.14 -24.19 0.74
CA LEU A 108 5.77 -22.88 0.91
C LEU A 108 7.15 -23.01 1.59
N GLN A 109 7.27 -23.94 2.53
CA GLN A 109 8.50 -24.20 3.27
C GLN A 109 9.55 -24.90 2.39
N GLU A 110 9.19 -25.94 1.62
CA GLU A 110 10.06 -26.57 0.62
C GLU A 110 10.47 -25.62 -0.51
N HIS A 111 9.58 -24.73 -0.99
CA HIS A 111 9.98 -23.73 -1.99
C HIS A 111 11.01 -22.75 -1.42
N ARG A 112 10.92 -22.42 -0.12
CA ARG A 112 11.92 -21.62 0.59
C ARG A 112 13.21 -22.42 0.85
N SER A 113 13.11 -23.73 1.13
CA SER A 113 14.28 -24.61 1.27
C SER A 113 15.03 -24.77 -0.06
N ARG A 114 14.35 -25.00 -1.18
CA ARG A 114 15.00 -25.08 -2.51
C ARG A 114 15.63 -23.76 -2.95
N LEU A 115 15.09 -22.62 -2.50
CA LEU A 115 15.71 -21.30 -2.69
C LEU A 115 16.90 -21.07 -1.73
N ALA A 116 16.94 -21.76 -0.59
CA ALA A 116 18.08 -21.75 0.33
C ALA A 116 19.19 -22.73 -0.09
N GLU A 117 18.86 -23.90 -0.64
CA GLU A 117 19.81 -24.92 -1.13
C GLU A 117 20.71 -24.39 -2.28
N VAL A 118 20.24 -23.41 -3.06
CA VAL A 118 21.06 -22.70 -4.07
C VAL A 118 22.06 -21.72 -3.44
N VAL A 119 21.88 -21.38 -2.16
CA VAL A 119 22.71 -20.42 -1.39
C VAL A 119 23.60 -21.13 -0.35
N ASP A 120 23.25 -22.35 0.07
CA ASP A 120 23.90 -23.08 1.18
C ASP A 120 25.00 -24.06 0.74
N ALA A 121 25.52 -23.90 -0.48
CA ALA A 121 26.61 -24.74 -1.03
C ALA A 121 28.01 -24.43 -0.44
N SER A 122 28.09 -23.74 0.70
CA SER A 122 29.36 -23.28 1.28
C SER A 122 29.37 -23.20 2.82
N GLY A 123 29.06 -24.32 3.49
CA GLY A 123 29.45 -24.66 4.87
C GLY A 123 28.78 -23.88 6.02
N GLY A 124 28.63 -24.44 7.23
CA GLY A 124 28.99 -25.78 7.70
C GLY A 124 28.82 -25.91 9.23
N GLU A 125 28.27 -27.06 9.65
CA GLU A 125 28.33 -27.68 10.99
C GLU A 125 27.61 -27.07 12.23
N SER A 126 26.55 -27.80 12.61
CA SER A 126 25.83 -27.96 13.89
C SER A 126 26.74 -28.40 15.09
N ALA A 127 26.38 -28.46 16.39
CA ALA A 127 25.19 -28.27 17.27
C ALA A 127 25.72 -28.29 18.78
N PRO A 128 24.96 -28.53 19.90
CA PRO A 128 23.51 -28.69 20.12
C PRO A 128 22.85 -28.03 21.37
N SER A 129 21.57 -27.67 21.18
CA SER A 129 20.38 -27.77 22.06
C SER A 129 20.48 -27.91 23.60
N ALA A 130 19.86 -26.94 24.28
CA ALA A 130 18.91 -27.11 25.40
C ALA A 130 18.00 -25.86 25.48
N THR A 131 16.70 -25.86 25.83
CA THR A 131 15.68 -26.91 25.98
C THR A 131 14.28 -26.28 25.69
N ARG A 132 13.28 -27.07 25.28
CA ARG A 132 11.90 -26.60 25.00
C ARG A 132 11.00 -26.66 26.25
N VAL A 133 10.14 -25.65 26.46
CA VAL A 133 8.65 -25.76 26.58
C VAL A 133 8.06 -24.33 26.65
N ALA A 134 7.36 -23.92 25.58
CA ALA A 134 6.29 -22.93 25.59
C ALA A 134 5.54 -23.03 24.25
N ALA A 135 4.22 -23.20 24.27
CA ALA A 135 3.43 -23.28 23.04
C ALA A 135 3.42 -21.92 22.34
N SER A 136 4.00 -21.85 21.14
CA SER A 136 4.18 -20.59 20.40
C SER A 136 2.84 -20.02 19.94
N ILE A 137 2.41 -18.93 20.58
CA ILE A 137 1.51 -17.97 19.94
C ILE A 137 2.35 -17.17 18.95
N ASP A 138 1.94 -17.16 17.67
CA ASP A 138 2.56 -16.35 16.61
C ASP A 138 2.23 -14.85 16.82
N VAL A 139 2.80 -14.25 17.86
CA VAL A 139 3.00 -12.79 17.90
C VAL A 139 4.25 -12.49 17.08
N PRO A 140 4.20 -11.53 16.13
CA PRO A 140 5.38 -11.07 15.40
C PRO A 140 6.35 -10.34 16.34
N VAL A 141 7.19 -11.12 17.02
CA VAL A 141 8.43 -10.63 17.63
C VAL A 141 9.42 -10.48 16.50
N VAL A 142 9.83 -9.24 16.20
CA VAL A 142 10.77 -8.95 15.12
C VAL A 142 12.06 -9.75 15.37
N ARG A 143 12.48 -10.60 14.43
CA ARG A 143 13.62 -11.54 14.62
C ARG A 143 14.96 -10.91 14.22
N ARG A 144 16.08 -11.47 14.72
CA ARG A 144 17.44 -10.89 14.52
C ARG A 144 17.92 -10.90 13.07
N GLN A 145 17.43 -11.83 12.25
CA GLN A 145 17.65 -11.75 10.80
C GLN A 145 16.83 -10.61 10.22
N ARG A 146 17.42 -9.82 9.31
CA ARG A 146 16.73 -8.80 8.51
C ARG A 146 15.43 -9.37 7.94
N GLU A 147 14.29 -9.02 8.52
CA GLU A 147 13.00 -9.37 7.95
C GLU A 147 12.88 -8.66 6.60
N SER A 148 12.79 -9.44 5.52
CA SER A 148 13.12 -9.03 4.14
C SER A 148 12.05 -8.14 3.48
N GLY A 149 11.61 -7.11 4.21
CA GLY A 149 10.55 -6.17 3.82
C GLY A 149 10.30 -5.04 4.82
N PHE A 150 11.03 -4.94 5.94
CA PHE A 150 10.97 -3.74 6.81
C PHE A 150 11.81 -2.61 6.19
N LYS A 151 11.28 -1.39 6.20
CA LYS A 151 12.03 -0.20 5.75
C LYS A 151 12.98 0.31 6.84
N MET A 152 14.20 0.72 6.47
CA MET A 152 15.21 1.24 7.40
C MET A 152 15.00 2.74 7.66
N LEU A 153 15.40 3.23 8.83
CA LEU A 153 15.28 4.67 9.16
C LEU A 153 16.23 5.53 8.30
N GLU A 154 17.35 4.96 7.86
CA GLU A 154 18.32 5.57 6.94
C GLU A 154 17.72 5.87 5.55
N ASP A 155 16.77 5.04 5.09
CA ASP A 155 16.05 5.25 3.82
C ASP A 155 14.98 6.36 3.91
N PHE A 156 14.75 6.95 5.10
CA PHE A 156 13.66 7.90 5.31
C PHE A 156 14.08 9.33 4.95
N VAL A 157 13.49 9.88 3.88
CA VAL A 157 13.75 11.26 3.43
C VAL A 157 13.12 12.27 4.40
N VAL A 158 13.96 12.99 5.14
CA VAL A 158 13.53 14.01 6.12
C VAL A 158 13.41 15.40 5.48
N GLY A 159 12.28 16.05 5.68
CA GLY A 159 12.02 17.44 5.30
C GLY A 159 11.02 18.14 6.22
N SER A 160 10.58 19.33 5.83
CA SER A 160 9.70 20.21 6.61
C SER A 160 8.45 19.49 7.12
N CYS A 161 7.82 18.72 6.23
CA CYS A 161 6.54 18.03 6.43
C CYS A 161 6.58 16.81 7.38
N ASN A 162 7.76 16.32 7.74
CA ASN A 162 7.91 15.08 8.53
C ASN A 162 8.99 15.16 9.63
N ARG A 163 9.74 16.27 9.71
CA ARG A 163 10.85 16.47 10.66
C ARG A 163 10.45 16.23 12.12
N ILE A 164 9.34 16.78 12.59
CA ILE A 164 8.92 16.64 14.00
C ILE A 164 8.66 15.17 14.35
N ALA A 165 8.09 14.39 13.43
CA ALA A 165 7.85 12.96 13.64
C ALA A 165 9.16 12.17 13.64
N TYR A 166 10.09 12.48 12.72
CA TYR A 166 11.42 11.89 12.69
C TYR A 166 12.21 12.19 13.97
N ASP A 167 12.25 13.46 14.40
CA ASP A 167 12.94 13.89 15.61
C ASP A 167 12.33 13.25 16.88
N ALA A 168 11.01 13.04 16.91
CA ALA A 168 10.33 12.29 17.99
C ALA A 168 10.71 10.79 18.01
N ILE A 169 10.87 10.16 16.84
CA ILE A 169 11.37 8.77 16.72
C ILE A 169 12.82 8.68 17.21
N MET A 170 13.68 9.61 16.79
CA MET A 170 15.07 9.69 17.27
C MET A 170 15.13 9.92 18.79
N ARG A 171 14.25 10.74 19.36
CA ARG A 171 14.14 10.97 20.81
C ARG A 171 13.87 9.69 21.60
N ILE A 172 13.07 8.76 21.05
CA ILE A 172 12.79 7.45 21.66
C ILE A 172 14.02 6.53 21.58
N LEU A 173 14.79 6.60 20.47
CA LEU A 173 16.05 5.87 20.30
C LEU A 173 17.15 6.37 21.23
N ASP A 174 17.28 7.69 21.39
CA ASP A 174 18.37 8.29 22.18
C ASP A 174 18.13 8.27 23.69
N VAL A 175 16.87 8.50 24.10
CA VAL A 175 16.51 8.65 25.51
C VAL A 175 15.37 7.68 25.84
N PRO A 176 15.67 6.38 26.09
CA PRO A 176 14.64 5.38 26.36
C PRO A 176 13.88 5.62 27.67
N ASN A 177 14.38 6.50 28.55
CA ASN A 177 13.68 6.96 29.75
C ASN A 177 12.88 8.27 29.54
N HIS A 178 12.78 8.80 28.32
CA HIS A 178 12.06 10.05 28.04
C HIS A 178 10.55 9.93 28.34
N PRO A 179 9.89 10.99 28.85
CA PRO A 179 8.48 10.97 29.23
C PRO A 179 7.48 10.94 28.04
N VAL A 180 7.96 10.92 26.79
CA VAL A 180 7.09 10.79 25.60
C VAL A 180 6.52 9.37 25.55
N ASN A 181 5.29 9.21 26.03
CA ASN A 181 4.59 7.93 26.06
C ASN A 181 3.05 8.10 26.24
N PRO A 182 2.21 7.69 25.28
CA PRO A 182 2.58 7.19 23.95
C PRO A 182 3.12 8.30 23.04
N LEU A 183 3.80 7.91 21.97
CA LEU A 183 3.96 8.73 20.76
C LEU A 183 2.86 8.33 19.76
N PHE A 184 2.10 9.30 19.26
CA PHE A 184 1.01 9.09 18.32
C PHE A 184 1.31 9.85 17.02
N ILE A 185 1.53 9.12 15.92
CA ILE A 185 1.86 9.68 14.60
C ILE A 185 0.65 9.54 13.68
N HIS A 186 0.07 10.65 13.24
CA HIS A 186 -1.07 10.64 12.31
C HIS A 186 -0.79 11.39 11.01
N GLY A 187 -1.65 11.20 10.01
CA GLY A 187 -1.55 11.83 8.69
C GLY A 187 -2.14 10.91 7.64
N ALA A 188 -2.34 11.39 6.41
CA ALA A 188 -2.96 10.59 5.35
C ALA A 188 -2.20 9.28 5.03
N SER A 189 -2.86 8.36 4.32
CA SER A 189 -2.23 7.12 3.89
C SER A 189 -1.04 7.41 2.97
N GLY A 190 0.04 6.63 3.10
CA GLY A 190 1.21 6.76 2.24
C GLY A 190 2.17 7.92 2.57
N LEU A 191 2.04 8.60 3.72
CA LEU A 191 2.98 9.66 4.16
C LEU A 191 4.20 9.15 4.96
N GLY A 192 4.38 7.84 5.12
CA GLY A 192 5.57 7.27 5.78
C GLY A 192 5.40 6.81 7.23
N LYS A 193 4.18 6.83 7.80
CA LYS A 193 3.87 6.33 9.16
C LYS A 193 4.48 4.97 9.48
N THR A 194 4.16 3.96 8.67
CA THR A 194 4.68 2.59 8.77
C THR A 194 6.20 2.53 8.61
N HIS A 195 6.80 3.38 7.76
CA HIS A 195 8.25 3.46 7.57
C HIS A 195 8.93 3.91 8.86
N LEU A 196 8.44 4.98 9.49
CA LEU A 196 8.97 5.48 10.76
C LEU A 196 8.86 4.43 11.88
N GLN A 197 7.73 3.72 11.99
CA GLN A 197 7.60 2.62 12.97
C GLN A 197 8.54 1.45 12.67
N GLN A 198 8.65 0.99 11.43
CA GLN A 198 9.55 -0.11 11.06
C GLN A 198 11.03 0.26 11.25
N GLY A 199 11.42 1.48 10.87
CA GLY A 199 12.77 2.01 11.08
C GLY A 199 13.12 2.10 12.57
N LEU A 200 12.19 2.59 13.39
CA LEU A 200 12.32 2.56 14.85
C LEU A 200 12.43 1.12 15.38
N ALA A 201 11.63 0.17 14.87
CA ALA A 201 11.67 -1.22 15.30
C ALA A 201 13.04 -1.86 15.08
N LEU A 202 13.68 -1.58 13.94
CA LEU A 202 15.01 -2.06 13.61
C LEU A 202 16.07 -1.36 14.46
N ALA A 203 16.12 -0.04 14.43
CA ALA A 203 17.14 0.76 15.12
C ALA A 203 17.11 0.58 16.65
N PHE A 204 15.93 0.40 17.26
CA PHE A 204 15.82 0.17 18.70
C PHE A 204 16.39 -1.20 19.10
N ARG A 205 16.20 -2.23 18.26
CA ARG A 205 16.74 -3.57 18.52
C ARG A 205 18.25 -3.67 18.31
N GLU A 206 18.76 -2.92 17.35
CA GLU A 206 20.20 -2.80 17.10
C GLU A 206 20.89 -2.07 18.27
N ARG A 207 20.30 -0.98 18.76
CA ARG A 207 20.84 -0.20 19.88
C ARG A 207 20.65 -0.87 21.25
N TYR A 208 19.57 -1.63 21.43
CA TYR A 208 19.21 -2.28 22.70
C TYR A 208 19.07 -3.78 22.50
N GLU A 209 20.21 -4.48 22.45
CA GLU A 209 20.35 -5.89 22.03
C GLU A 209 19.42 -6.88 22.76
N HIS A 210 19.13 -6.64 24.04
CA HIS A 210 18.28 -7.48 24.89
C HIS A 210 16.82 -7.02 24.98
N SER A 211 16.45 -5.95 24.28
CA SER A 211 15.10 -5.39 24.34
C SER A 211 14.08 -6.21 23.57
N LYS A 212 12.88 -6.35 24.14
CA LYS A 212 11.74 -6.99 23.48
C LYS A 212 10.94 -5.96 22.70
N VAL A 213 11.19 -5.88 21.40
CA VAL A 213 10.43 -5.01 20.48
C VAL A 213 9.34 -5.81 19.78
N ILE A 214 8.12 -5.29 19.80
CA ILE A 214 6.96 -5.88 19.12
C ILE A 214 6.39 -4.84 18.15
N TYR A 215 6.29 -5.23 16.88
CA TYR A 215 5.60 -4.46 15.85
C TYR A 215 4.40 -5.28 15.38
N MET A 216 3.21 -4.68 15.39
CA MET A 216 2.01 -5.31 14.87
C MET A 216 0.97 -4.28 14.42
N THR A 217 0.16 -4.63 13.42
CA THR A 217 -1.01 -3.81 13.07
C THR A 217 -2.13 -3.98 14.11
N CYS A 218 -3.04 -3.02 14.20
CA CYS A 218 -4.24 -3.13 15.01
C CYS A 218 -5.07 -4.38 14.65
N GLU A 219 -5.09 -4.78 13.38
CA GLU A 219 -5.77 -5.99 12.94
C GLU A 219 -5.04 -7.27 13.41
N GLN A 220 -3.71 -7.29 13.37
CA GLN A 220 -2.92 -8.39 13.92
C GLN A 220 -3.14 -8.55 15.42
N PHE A 221 -3.26 -7.44 16.18
CA PHE A 221 -3.61 -7.50 17.60
C PHE A 221 -4.99 -8.15 17.81
N ARG A 222 -6.01 -7.72 17.06
CA ARG A 222 -7.36 -8.30 17.09
C ARG A 222 -7.34 -9.81 16.78
N ASN A 223 -6.65 -10.21 15.72
CA ASN A 223 -6.57 -11.60 15.29
C ASN A 223 -5.81 -12.48 16.30
N ALA A 224 -4.71 -11.97 16.88
CA ALA A 224 -3.97 -12.66 17.93
C ALA A 224 -4.80 -12.80 19.22
N TYR A 225 -5.53 -11.75 19.63
CA TYR A 225 -6.43 -11.78 20.77
C TYR A 225 -7.56 -12.81 20.59
N LEU A 226 -8.24 -12.81 19.43
CA LEU A 226 -9.30 -13.78 19.14
C LEU A 226 -8.76 -15.23 19.11
N SER A 227 -7.56 -15.44 18.57
CA SER A 227 -6.90 -16.76 18.60
C SER A 227 -6.57 -17.21 20.03
N ALA A 228 -6.17 -16.29 20.90
CA ALA A 228 -5.90 -16.55 22.31
C ALA A 228 -7.19 -16.81 23.12
N TRP A 229 -8.25 -16.04 22.87
CA TRP A 229 -9.58 -16.20 23.46
C TRP A 229 -10.16 -17.59 23.18
N ASN A 230 -10.08 -18.04 21.92
CA ASN A 230 -10.55 -19.37 21.51
C ASN A 230 -9.75 -20.54 22.13
N LYS A 231 -8.58 -20.27 22.71
CA LYS A 231 -7.76 -21.24 23.47
C LYS A 231 -8.04 -21.20 24.98
N GLY A 232 -9.01 -20.40 25.42
CA GLY A 232 -9.36 -20.24 26.83
C GLY A 232 -8.30 -19.50 27.66
N ASN A 233 -8.42 -19.60 28.99
CA ASN A 233 -7.65 -18.78 29.94
C ASN A 233 -6.12 -18.86 29.75
N GLY A 234 -5.57 -20.07 29.57
CA GLY A 234 -4.12 -20.24 29.32
C GLY A 234 -3.64 -19.62 28.00
N GLY A 235 -4.51 -19.57 26.98
CA GLY A 235 -4.25 -18.85 25.74
C GLY A 235 -4.19 -17.34 25.94
N LEU A 236 -5.15 -16.78 26.68
CA LEU A 236 -5.20 -15.36 27.03
C LEU A 236 -4.02 -14.93 27.91
N GLU A 237 -3.62 -15.75 28.87
CA GLU A 237 -2.45 -15.49 29.71
C GLU A 237 -1.16 -15.47 28.88
N ALA A 238 -0.95 -16.48 28.01
CA ALA A 238 0.21 -16.51 27.12
C ALA A 238 0.23 -15.32 26.13
N PHE A 239 -0.92 -14.85 25.66
CA PHE A 239 -1.05 -13.62 24.86
C PHE A 239 -0.66 -12.37 25.66
N ARG A 240 -1.12 -12.25 26.90
CA ARG A 240 -0.76 -11.14 27.79
C ARG A 240 0.73 -11.13 28.07
N VAL A 241 1.31 -12.27 28.41
CA VAL A 241 2.75 -12.42 28.63
C VAL A 241 3.54 -12.08 27.36
N SER A 242 3.09 -12.50 26.18
CA SER A 242 3.82 -12.24 24.94
C SER A 242 3.88 -10.74 24.62
N ILE A 243 2.79 -9.97 24.82
CA ILE A 243 2.76 -8.53 24.50
C ILE A 243 3.22 -7.62 25.66
N ARG A 244 2.75 -7.85 26.89
CA ARG A 244 2.96 -6.93 28.05
C ARG A 244 4.38 -6.94 28.64
N HIS A 245 5.26 -7.79 28.09
CA HIS A 245 6.71 -7.79 28.36
C HIS A 245 7.51 -7.01 27.31
N ALA A 246 6.87 -6.31 26.37
CA ALA A 246 7.59 -5.47 25.41
C ALA A 246 8.30 -4.30 26.11
N ASP A 247 9.51 -3.98 25.68
CA ASP A 247 10.19 -2.72 25.99
C ASP A 247 9.72 -1.58 25.08
N LEU A 248 9.39 -1.94 23.84
CA LEU A 248 8.81 -1.09 22.82
C LEU A 248 7.68 -1.84 22.11
N LEU A 249 6.46 -1.30 22.20
CA LEU A 249 5.29 -1.75 21.45
C LEU A 249 4.95 -0.74 20.36
N LEU A 250 4.89 -1.21 19.13
CA LEU A 250 4.52 -0.44 17.94
C LEU A 250 3.19 -0.98 17.40
N ILE A 251 2.14 -0.16 17.43
CA ILE A 251 0.83 -0.49 16.87
C ILE A 251 0.61 0.31 15.59
N ASP A 252 0.58 -0.37 14.44
CA ASP A 252 0.27 0.28 13.15
C ASP A 252 -1.26 0.36 12.92
N ASP A 253 -1.72 1.44 12.30
CA ASP A 253 -3.11 1.70 11.91
C ASP A 253 -4.18 1.50 13.01
N ILE A 254 -4.05 2.19 14.14
CA ILE A 254 -4.99 2.14 15.28
C ILE A 254 -6.44 2.49 14.91
N HIS A 255 -6.64 3.23 13.82
CA HIS A 255 -7.96 3.63 13.33
C HIS A 255 -8.82 2.46 12.84
N PHE A 256 -8.26 1.25 12.67
CA PHE A 256 -9.04 0.02 12.48
C PHE A 256 -9.72 -0.47 13.78
N LEU A 257 -9.28 -0.02 14.97
CA LEU A 257 -9.83 -0.45 16.26
C LEU A 257 -11.31 -0.08 16.45
N SER A 258 -11.74 1.03 15.86
CA SER A 258 -13.13 1.50 15.95
C SER A 258 -14.08 0.79 14.98
N ARG A 259 -13.57 -0.08 14.10
CA ARG A 259 -14.39 -0.85 13.15
C ARG A 259 -14.97 -2.10 13.82
N GLY A 260 -16.27 -2.06 14.11
CA GLY A 260 -17.06 -3.21 14.56
C GLY A 260 -17.19 -3.34 16.09
N GLN A 261 -17.94 -4.37 16.50
CA GLN A 261 -18.35 -4.61 17.90
C GLN A 261 -17.37 -5.53 18.66
N ALA A 262 -16.07 -5.18 18.66
CA ALA A 262 -15.01 -5.98 19.27
C ALA A 262 -14.63 -5.51 20.70
N GLU A 263 -15.63 -5.25 21.56
CA GLU A 263 -15.44 -4.59 22.87
C GLU A 263 -14.41 -5.27 23.78
N GLN A 264 -14.35 -6.61 23.79
CA GLN A 264 -13.33 -7.34 24.56
C GLN A 264 -11.92 -7.09 24.02
N THR A 265 -11.75 -6.96 22.70
CA THR A 265 -10.45 -6.61 22.08
C THR A 265 -10.04 -5.19 22.42
N LYS A 266 -10.98 -4.23 22.39
CA LYS A 266 -10.74 -2.84 22.80
C LYS A 266 -10.31 -2.77 24.27
N ASN A 267 -11.03 -3.44 25.16
CA ASN A 267 -10.69 -3.53 26.58
C ASN A 267 -9.30 -4.13 26.82
N GLU A 268 -8.95 -5.23 26.14
CA GLU A 268 -7.63 -5.85 26.27
C GLU A 268 -6.51 -4.95 25.72
N MET A 269 -6.74 -4.26 24.60
CA MET A 269 -5.79 -3.28 24.06
C MET A 269 -5.57 -2.13 25.05
N PHE A 270 -6.65 -1.51 25.54
CA PHE A 270 -6.58 -0.42 26.52
C PHE A 270 -5.82 -0.84 27.79
N SER A 271 -6.09 -2.04 28.31
CA SER A 271 -5.38 -2.62 29.45
C SER A 271 -3.89 -2.82 29.16
N THR A 272 -3.54 -3.36 27.99
CA THR A 272 -2.16 -3.61 27.56
C THR A 272 -1.36 -2.31 27.41
N LEU A 273 -1.94 -1.28 26.77
CA LEU A 273 -1.30 0.04 26.62
C LEU A 273 -1.06 0.70 27.99
N ASN A 274 -2.03 0.58 28.91
CA ASN A 274 -1.90 1.15 30.25
C ASN A 274 -0.82 0.46 31.09
N GLU A 275 -0.74 -0.87 31.05
CA GLU A 275 0.26 -1.64 31.80
C GLU A 275 1.69 -1.35 31.31
N LEU A 276 1.90 -1.30 30.00
CA LEU A 276 3.20 -0.97 29.41
C LEU A 276 3.63 0.46 29.77
N ALA A 277 2.72 1.44 29.62
CA ALA A 277 3.03 2.82 29.94
C ALA A 277 3.26 3.05 31.45
N GLY A 278 2.51 2.36 32.32
CA GLY A 278 2.72 2.39 33.78
C GLY A 278 4.06 1.79 34.22
N ARG A 279 4.63 0.88 33.42
CA ARG A 279 6.00 0.34 33.58
C ARG A 279 7.08 1.18 32.87
N GLY A 280 6.75 2.35 32.33
CA GLY A 280 7.67 3.20 31.57
C GLY A 280 8.06 2.67 30.18
N LYS A 281 7.52 1.51 29.76
CA LYS A 281 7.78 0.89 28.46
C LYS A 281 7.18 1.73 27.34
N LYS A 282 7.85 1.78 26.18
CA LYS A 282 7.50 2.70 25.10
C LYS A 282 6.37 2.16 24.26
N VAL A 283 5.44 3.04 23.93
CA VAL A 283 4.31 2.79 23.04
C VAL A 283 4.35 3.82 21.90
N VAL A 284 4.40 3.35 20.66
CA VAL A 284 4.23 4.21 19.48
C VAL A 284 3.05 3.69 18.66
N ILE A 285 2.17 4.62 18.27
CA ILE A 285 0.91 4.33 17.61
C ILE A 285 0.82 5.17 16.34
N THR A 286 0.31 4.61 15.26
CA THR A 286 0.02 5.35 14.02
C THR A 286 -1.46 5.34 13.65
N SER A 287 -1.89 6.33 12.89
CA SER A 287 -3.28 6.48 12.45
C SER A 287 -3.41 7.25 11.14
N ASP A 288 -4.47 7.00 10.37
CA ASP A 288 -4.84 7.85 9.22
C ASP A 288 -5.50 9.17 9.67
N ALA A 289 -5.93 9.28 10.94
CA ALA A 289 -6.57 10.47 11.52
C ALA A 289 -6.05 10.81 12.94
N HIS A 290 -6.15 12.08 13.35
CA HIS A 290 -5.86 12.53 14.73
C HIS A 290 -6.76 11.78 15.74
N PRO A 291 -6.34 11.51 17.00
CA PRO A 291 -7.12 10.74 17.97
C PRO A 291 -8.60 11.13 18.09
N SER A 292 -8.89 12.42 18.18
CA SER A 292 -10.26 12.95 18.29
C SER A 292 -11.12 12.77 17.04
N ASP A 293 -10.49 12.55 15.88
CA ASP A 293 -11.16 12.45 14.58
C ASP A 293 -11.40 10.98 14.17
N ILE A 294 -10.91 10.01 14.95
CA ILE A 294 -11.12 8.58 14.71
C ILE A 294 -12.58 8.24 15.05
N LYS A 295 -13.41 8.19 14.02
CA LYS A 295 -14.84 7.87 14.11
C LYS A 295 -15.06 6.59 14.93
N TYR A 296 -15.92 6.67 15.95
CA TYR A 296 -16.27 5.60 16.90
C TYR A 296 -15.13 5.09 17.80
N LEU A 297 -14.04 5.85 17.96
CA LEU A 297 -13.08 5.62 19.03
C LEU A 297 -13.67 6.08 20.37
N GLU A 298 -13.44 5.33 21.45
CA GLU A 298 -13.93 5.67 22.78
C GLU A 298 -13.08 6.78 23.43
N ASP A 299 -13.71 7.69 24.19
CA ASP A 299 -13.05 8.84 24.81
C ASP A 299 -11.81 8.48 25.64
N ARG A 300 -11.83 7.33 26.33
CA ARG A 300 -10.69 6.84 27.13
C ARG A 300 -9.43 6.64 26.28
N PHE A 301 -9.56 6.21 25.02
CA PHE A 301 -8.44 6.10 24.10
C PHE A 301 -7.99 7.47 23.62
N VAL A 302 -8.93 8.36 23.28
CA VAL A 302 -8.62 9.75 22.88
C VAL A 302 -7.80 10.44 23.98
N GLN A 303 -8.30 10.46 25.22
CA GLN A 303 -7.61 11.01 26.39
C GLN A 303 -6.23 10.39 26.61
N ARG A 304 -6.09 9.07 26.41
CA ARG A 304 -4.82 8.36 26.58
C ARG A 304 -3.80 8.68 25.49
N PHE A 305 -4.25 8.93 24.27
CA PHE A 305 -3.38 9.29 23.15
C PHE A 305 -2.99 10.77 23.19
N THR A 306 -3.92 11.67 23.51
CA THR A 306 -3.65 13.11 23.61
C THR A 306 -2.85 13.49 24.85
N GLY A 307 -2.89 12.69 25.92
CA GLY A 307 -2.00 12.84 27.08
C GLY A 307 -0.53 12.45 26.83
N GLY A 308 -0.21 11.93 25.63
CA GLY A 308 1.15 11.65 25.17
C GLY A 308 1.72 12.78 24.28
N LEU A 309 2.52 12.41 23.28
CA LEU A 309 2.94 13.32 22.20
C LEU A 309 2.19 12.94 20.92
N VAL A 310 1.39 13.87 20.39
CA VAL A 310 0.71 13.70 19.10
C VAL A 310 1.46 14.51 18.04
N VAL A 311 1.78 13.87 16.92
CA VAL A 311 2.53 14.47 15.80
C VAL A 311 1.85 14.14 14.47
N MET A 312 1.75 15.14 13.60
CA MET A 312 1.23 15.01 12.25
C MET A 312 2.37 14.78 11.25
N LEU A 313 2.12 13.97 10.23
CA LEU A 313 2.85 13.93 8.96
C LEU A 313 2.05 14.69 7.92
N ASP A 314 2.67 15.70 7.33
CA ASP A 314 2.11 16.48 6.23
C ASP A 314 2.48 15.90 4.87
N ARG A 315 1.80 16.40 3.83
CA ARG A 315 2.11 16.08 2.44
C ARG A 315 3.54 16.53 2.10
N PRO A 316 4.32 15.76 1.32
CA PRO A 316 5.68 16.12 0.98
C PRO A 316 5.75 17.39 0.12
N ASP A 317 6.57 18.34 0.56
CA ASP A 317 6.92 19.52 -0.23
C ASP A 317 7.69 19.13 -1.50
N ALA A 318 7.77 20.02 -2.50
CA ALA A 318 8.32 19.70 -3.81
C ALA A 318 9.76 19.14 -3.74
N ARG A 319 10.58 19.66 -2.82
CA ARG A 319 11.94 19.17 -2.58
C ARG A 319 11.93 17.75 -2.02
N VAL A 320 11.11 17.48 -1.00
CA VAL A 320 10.96 16.11 -0.44
C VAL A 320 10.46 15.13 -1.50
N ARG A 321 9.57 15.55 -2.43
CA ARG A 321 9.12 14.68 -3.52
C ARG A 321 10.26 14.30 -4.47
N CYS A 322 11.07 15.27 -4.90
CA CYS A 322 12.26 15.00 -5.71
C CYS A 322 13.28 14.11 -4.96
N ASP A 323 13.56 14.41 -3.69
CA ASP A 323 14.48 13.63 -2.86
C ASP A 323 14.00 12.17 -2.69
N VAL A 324 12.70 11.93 -2.52
CA VAL A 324 12.07 10.59 -2.48
C VAL A 324 12.23 9.85 -3.81
N ILE A 325 11.94 10.50 -4.94
CA ILE A 325 12.09 9.90 -6.28
C ILE A 325 13.55 9.47 -6.50
N CYS A 326 14.49 10.38 -6.22
CA CYS A 326 15.92 10.15 -6.35
C CYS A 326 16.43 9.02 -5.43
N ALA A 327 16.01 9.01 -4.16
CA ALA A 327 16.35 7.93 -3.23
C ALA A 327 15.82 6.58 -3.72
N LYS A 328 14.59 6.53 -4.22
CA LYS A 328 13.97 5.31 -4.72
C LYS A 328 14.64 4.80 -6.00
N ALA A 329 15.00 5.70 -6.91
CA ALA A 329 15.70 5.36 -8.15
C ALA A 329 17.09 4.79 -7.87
N ARG A 330 17.85 5.41 -6.95
CA ARG A 330 19.15 4.90 -6.48
C ARG A 330 19.04 3.50 -5.86
N GLN A 331 18.01 3.24 -5.05
CA GLN A 331 17.75 1.91 -4.47
C GLN A 331 17.55 0.82 -5.54
N GLN A 332 17.12 1.19 -6.75
CA GLN A 332 16.85 0.28 -7.87
C GLN A 332 17.96 0.28 -8.95
N GLY A 333 19.02 1.08 -8.78
CA GLY A 333 20.02 1.29 -9.83
C GLY A 333 19.44 1.95 -11.10
N LEU A 334 18.32 2.66 -10.97
CA LEU A 334 17.67 3.35 -12.08
C LEU A 334 18.27 4.75 -12.24
N ASP A 335 18.78 5.05 -13.42
CA ASP A 335 19.13 6.42 -13.81
C ASP A 335 17.87 7.17 -14.25
N LEU A 336 17.66 8.37 -13.72
CA LEU A 336 16.51 9.23 -13.99
C LEU A 336 16.99 10.65 -14.31
N PRO A 337 16.74 11.15 -15.54
CA PRO A 337 16.98 12.55 -15.86
C PRO A 337 16.21 13.52 -14.96
N GLU A 338 16.78 14.68 -14.68
CA GLU A 338 16.16 15.71 -13.83
C GLU A 338 14.77 16.12 -14.31
N GLU A 339 14.57 16.23 -15.63
CA GLU A 339 13.26 16.49 -16.25
C GLU A 339 12.19 15.42 -15.94
N VAL A 340 12.60 14.16 -15.76
CA VAL A 340 11.69 13.06 -15.39
C VAL A 340 11.39 13.10 -13.89
N VAL A 341 12.39 13.39 -13.05
CA VAL A 341 12.20 13.59 -11.61
C VAL A 341 11.22 14.74 -11.37
N GLN A 342 11.43 15.88 -12.03
CA GLN A 342 10.56 17.05 -11.94
C GLN A 342 9.15 16.75 -12.47
N PHE A 343 9.03 16.08 -13.62
CA PHE A 343 7.72 15.64 -14.16
C PHE A 343 6.93 14.79 -13.16
N VAL A 344 7.57 13.79 -12.53
CA VAL A 344 6.91 12.96 -11.51
C VAL A 344 6.54 13.77 -10.26
N ALA A 345 7.46 14.63 -9.78
CA ALA A 345 7.24 15.45 -8.59
C ALA A 345 6.16 16.52 -8.74
N ASP A 346 5.92 17.03 -9.95
CA ASP A 346 4.88 18.04 -10.22
C ASP A 346 3.48 17.44 -10.36
N HIS A 347 3.37 16.19 -10.84
CA HIS A 347 2.08 15.55 -11.11
C HIS A 347 1.60 14.64 -9.97
N ILE A 348 2.52 14.04 -9.21
CA ILE A 348 2.17 13.19 -8.05
C ILE A 348 2.49 13.97 -6.77
N THR A 349 1.47 14.52 -6.12
CA THR A 349 1.65 15.49 -5.02
C THR A 349 1.05 15.05 -3.69
N ASP A 350 0.14 14.06 -3.68
CA ASP A 350 -0.65 13.71 -2.49
C ASP A 350 0.09 12.81 -1.49
N ASN A 351 0.83 11.78 -1.94
CA ASN A 351 1.51 10.85 -1.02
C ASN A 351 2.80 10.21 -1.58
N VAL A 352 3.69 9.80 -0.66
CA VAL A 352 5.01 9.21 -0.95
C VAL A 352 4.89 7.81 -1.58
N ARG A 353 3.83 7.06 -1.28
CA ARG A 353 3.63 5.70 -1.82
C ARG A 353 3.40 5.73 -3.33
N GLU A 354 2.69 6.72 -3.86
CA GLU A 354 2.52 6.91 -5.30
C GLU A 354 3.81 7.33 -6.00
N LEU A 355 4.65 8.16 -5.36
CA LEU A 355 5.99 8.49 -5.88
C LEU A 355 6.88 7.24 -5.98
N GLU A 356 6.93 6.43 -4.92
CA GLU A 356 7.63 5.13 -4.96
C GLU A 356 7.04 4.21 -6.06
N GLY A 357 5.72 4.21 -6.21
CA GLY A 357 5.00 3.45 -7.24
C GLY A 357 5.34 3.88 -8.67
N ALA A 358 5.46 5.18 -8.92
CA ALA A 358 5.86 5.72 -10.21
C ALA A 358 7.29 5.30 -10.56
N VAL A 359 8.24 5.41 -9.63
CA VAL A 359 9.63 4.96 -9.86
C VAL A 359 9.69 3.46 -10.13
N ASN A 360 8.97 2.63 -9.35
CA ASN A 360 8.86 1.19 -9.62
C ASN A 360 8.36 0.92 -11.05
N LYS A 361 7.40 1.72 -11.53
CA LYS A 361 6.81 1.56 -12.87
C LYS A 361 7.76 2.02 -13.98
N LEU A 362 8.52 3.11 -13.77
CA LEU A 362 9.57 3.55 -14.69
C LEU A 362 10.68 2.50 -14.81
N ALA A 363 11.13 1.93 -13.68
CA ALA A 363 12.11 0.83 -13.67
C ALA A 363 11.61 -0.39 -14.46
N LEU A 364 10.35 -0.79 -14.25
CA LEU A 364 9.74 -1.91 -14.97
C LEU A 364 9.65 -1.63 -16.48
N TYR A 365 9.24 -0.43 -16.89
CA TYR A 365 9.17 -0.08 -18.31
C TYR A 365 10.56 -0.02 -18.95
N SER A 366 11.54 0.63 -18.32
CA SER A 366 12.91 0.75 -18.84
C SER A 366 13.55 -0.63 -19.05
N SER A 367 13.44 -1.52 -18.06
CA SER A 367 13.95 -2.90 -18.14
C SER A 367 13.19 -3.77 -19.15
N SER A 368 11.86 -3.64 -19.26
CA SER A 368 11.04 -4.41 -20.20
C SER A 368 11.23 -4.01 -21.66
N PHE A 369 11.49 -2.74 -21.93
CA PHE A 369 11.69 -2.20 -23.29
C PHE A 369 13.18 -1.96 -23.63
N GLN A 370 14.10 -2.26 -22.70
CA GLN A 370 15.55 -2.07 -22.85
C GLN A 370 15.94 -0.65 -23.32
N ARG A 371 15.23 0.37 -22.83
CA ARG A 371 15.44 1.79 -23.18
C ARG A 371 15.74 2.60 -21.90
N PRO A 372 16.67 3.57 -21.93
CA PRO A 372 16.81 4.52 -20.83
C PRO A 372 15.50 5.26 -20.54
N VAL A 373 15.32 5.71 -19.30
CA VAL A 373 14.16 6.51 -18.95
C VAL A 373 14.34 7.93 -19.48
N ASP A 374 13.43 8.36 -20.35
CA ASP A 374 13.30 9.74 -20.82
C ASP A 374 11.86 10.25 -20.59
N LEU A 375 11.62 11.53 -20.82
CA LEU A 375 10.30 12.14 -20.59
C LEU A 375 9.19 11.50 -21.45
N ALA A 376 9.50 10.95 -22.63
CA ALA A 376 8.51 10.28 -23.48
C ALA A 376 8.11 8.90 -22.89
N LEU A 377 9.10 8.10 -22.46
CA LEU A 377 8.87 6.86 -21.73
C LEU A 377 8.10 7.13 -20.43
N ALA A 378 8.45 8.18 -19.68
CA ALA A 378 7.78 8.52 -18.44
C ALA A 378 6.29 8.87 -18.64
N ARG A 379 5.96 9.68 -19.65
CA ARG A 379 4.58 9.98 -20.03
C ARG A 379 3.81 8.74 -20.46
N GLN A 380 4.43 7.85 -21.24
CA GLN A 380 3.80 6.60 -21.67
C GLN A 380 3.57 5.63 -20.49
N ALA A 381 4.55 5.48 -19.61
CA ALA A 381 4.52 4.56 -18.48
C ALA A 381 3.53 4.99 -17.39
N LEU A 382 3.41 6.30 -17.14
CA LEU A 382 2.60 6.85 -16.05
C LEU A 382 1.24 7.38 -16.50
N ALA A 383 0.83 7.15 -17.75
CA ALA A 383 -0.42 7.67 -18.35
C ALA A 383 -1.73 7.27 -17.65
N ASP A 384 -1.69 6.25 -16.79
CA ASP A 384 -2.78 5.75 -15.93
C ASP A 384 -2.75 6.33 -14.51
N ILE A 385 -1.59 6.82 -14.06
CA ILE A 385 -1.39 7.42 -12.72
C ILE A 385 -1.52 8.96 -12.81
N ILE A 386 -0.89 9.55 -13.82
CA ILE A 386 -0.85 11.00 -14.09
C ILE A 386 -1.97 11.44 -15.06
N GLY A 387 -2.68 10.47 -15.64
CA GLY A 387 -3.69 10.70 -16.67
C GLY A 387 -3.10 10.84 -18.08
N ARG A 388 -3.90 10.49 -19.10
CA ARG A 388 -3.53 10.72 -20.52
C ARG A 388 -3.68 12.18 -20.90
N ASP A 389 -4.70 12.85 -20.36
CA ASP A 389 -4.80 14.29 -20.37
C ASP A 389 -3.93 14.86 -19.26
N VAL A 390 -2.63 15.01 -19.56
CA VAL A 390 -1.88 16.15 -19.01
C VAL A 390 -2.52 17.38 -19.61
N ALA A 391 -3.63 17.82 -19.01
CA ALA A 391 -4.23 19.09 -19.33
C ALA A 391 -3.15 20.14 -19.14
N GLU A 392 -2.80 20.80 -20.24
CA GLU A 392 -2.03 22.02 -20.24
C GLU A 392 -2.54 22.91 -19.08
N PRO A 393 -1.67 23.54 -18.27
CA PRO A 393 -2.07 24.21 -17.03
C PRO A 393 -3.32 25.07 -17.25
N ARG A 394 -4.37 24.93 -16.42
CA ARG A 394 -5.71 25.52 -16.67
C ARG A 394 -5.65 26.98 -17.15
N PHE A 395 -4.76 27.77 -16.57
CA PHE A 395 -4.45 29.14 -17.01
C PHE A 395 -4.08 29.26 -18.49
N LYS A 396 -3.15 28.44 -19.00
CA LYS A 396 -2.77 28.37 -20.42
C LYS A 396 -3.93 27.89 -21.31
N VAL A 397 -4.69 26.88 -20.88
CA VAL A 397 -5.88 26.41 -21.63
C VAL A 397 -6.93 27.52 -21.76
N ILE A 398 -7.23 28.22 -20.66
CA ILE A 398 -8.13 29.39 -20.68
C ILE A 398 -7.59 30.45 -21.63
N LEU A 399 -6.32 30.83 -21.49
CA LEU A 399 -5.70 31.87 -22.33
C LEU A 399 -5.74 31.52 -23.82
N ARG A 400 -5.43 30.27 -24.20
CA ARG A 400 -5.51 29.84 -25.61
C ARG A 400 -6.95 29.84 -26.11
N LEU A 401 -7.89 29.21 -25.40
CA LEU A 401 -9.28 29.13 -25.87
C LEU A 401 -9.97 30.50 -25.97
N VAL A 402 -9.60 31.46 -25.09
CA VAL A 402 -10.06 32.85 -25.17
C VAL A 402 -9.35 33.62 -26.30
N ALA A 403 -8.05 33.36 -26.52
CA ALA A 403 -7.30 33.94 -27.65
C ALA A 403 -7.90 33.49 -29.00
N ASP A 404 -8.14 32.19 -29.16
CA ASP A 404 -8.74 31.58 -30.34
C ASP A 404 -10.14 32.15 -30.64
N TYR A 405 -10.98 32.34 -29.61
CA TYR A 405 -12.35 32.86 -29.77
C TYR A 405 -12.39 34.34 -30.19
N PHE A 406 -11.45 35.16 -29.72
CA PHE A 406 -11.41 36.61 -30.00
C PHE A 406 -10.47 37.01 -31.15
N ASP A 407 -9.84 36.05 -31.83
CA ASP A 407 -8.78 36.25 -32.83
C ASP A 407 -7.64 37.16 -32.31
N LEU A 408 -7.13 36.80 -31.13
CA LEU A 408 -6.07 37.52 -30.41
C LEU A 408 -4.88 36.59 -30.16
N SER A 409 -3.71 37.17 -29.87
CA SER A 409 -2.61 36.40 -29.26
C SER A 409 -2.81 36.29 -27.74
N VAL A 410 -2.16 35.29 -27.10
CA VAL A 410 -2.08 35.22 -25.63
C VAL A 410 -1.39 36.47 -25.05
N GLU A 411 -0.44 37.04 -25.79
CA GLU A 411 0.28 38.27 -25.42
C GLU A 411 -0.65 39.51 -25.43
N ASP A 412 -1.64 39.57 -26.33
CA ASP A 412 -2.65 40.64 -26.34
C ASP A 412 -3.54 40.61 -25.10
N ILE A 413 -3.88 39.41 -24.62
CA ILE A 413 -4.67 39.20 -23.40
C ILE A 413 -3.87 39.60 -22.16
N LEU A 414 -2.61 39.17 -22.05
CA LEU A 414 -1.74 39.51 -20.92
C LEU A 414 -1.19 40.95 -20.96
N GLY A 415 -1.12 41.56 -22.15
CA GLY A 415 -0.58 42.88 -22.37
C GLY A 415 -1.44 44.03 -21.80
N LYS A 416 -0.88 45.24 -21.78
CA LYS A 416 -1.54 46.45 -21.24
C LYS A 416 -2.57 47.09 -22.20
N GLY A 417 -2.90 46.44 -23.31
CA GLY A 417 -3.80 46.96 -24.34
C GLY A 417 -5.23 47.15 -23.84
N ARG A 418 -5.76 48.37 -24.00
CA ARG A 418 -7.11 48.79 -23.57
C ARG A 418 -8.17 48.83 -24.68
N SER A 419 -7.90 48.22 -25.84
CA SER A 419 -8.95 48.02 -26.86
C SER A 419 -10.10 47.20 -26.27
N GLY A 420 -11.34 47.51 -26.67
CA GLY A 420 -12.56 46.88 -26.14
C GLY A 420 -12.47 45.36 -26.15
N THR A 421 -12.20 44.76 -27.32
CA THR A 421 -12.06 43.31 -27.50
C THR A 421 -11.00 42.69 -26.59
N ARG A 422 -9.80 43.30 -26.50
CA ARG A 422 -8.72 42.84 -25.61
C ARG A 422 -9.12 42.91 -24.13
N SER A 423 -9.89 43.92 -23.73
CA SER A 423 -10.38 44.04 -22.35
C SER A 423 -11.44 42.99 -22.04
N THR A 424 -12.39 42.76 -22.95
CA THR A 424 -13.44 41.73 -22.83
C THR A 424 -12.81 40.34 -22.71
N ALA A 425 -11.88 39.99 -23.60
CA ALA A 425 -11.12 38.74 -23.55
C ALA A 425 -10.41 38.54 -22.20
N ARG A 426 -9.69 39.56 -21.73
CA ARG A 426 -9.00 39.53 -20.42
C ARG A 426 -9.97 39.37 -19.25
N HIS A 427 -11.12 40.06 -19.28
CA HIS A 427 -12.13 39.92 -18.23
C HIS A 427 -12.71 38.51 -18.18
N ILE A 428 -13.00 37.91 -19.35
CA ILE A 428 -13.51 36.53 -19.45
C ILE A 428 -12.47 35.53 -18.93
N ALA A 429 -11.20 35.67 -19.33
CA ALA A 429 -10.14 34.79 -18.85
C ALA A 429 -9.95 34.85 -17.31
N MET A 430 -10.00 36.05 -16.72
CA MET A 430 -9.98 36.25 -15.27
C MET A 430 -11.20 35.63 -14.57
N TYR A 431 -12.40 35.87 -15.10
CA TYR A 431 -13.65 35.33 -14.56
C TYR A 431 -13.66 33.80 -14.57
N VAL A 432 -13.29 33.17 -15.69
CA VAL A 432 -13.25 31.71 -15.82
C VAL A 432 -12.21 31.12 -14.88
N LEU A 433 -10.99 31.69 -14.80
CA LEU A 433 -9.97 31.20 -13.86
C LEU A 433 -10.49 31.27 -12.41
N LYS A 434 -11.17 32.37 -12.03
CA LYS A 434 -11.76 32.54 -10.70
C LYS A 434 -12.94 31.61 -10.40
N HIS A 435 -13.71 31.17 -11.40
CA HIS A 435 -14.94 30.36 -11.21
C HIS A 435 -14.76 28.87 -11.53
N ALA A 436 -13.68 28.48 -12.20
CA ALA A 436 -13.28 27.09 -12.38
C ALA A 436 -12.36 26.57 -11.25
N SER A 437 -11.87 27.46 -10.38
CA SER A 437 -10.96 27.15 -9.27
C SER A 437 -11.48 27.69 -7.92
N SER A 438 -10.81 27.31 -6.84
CA SER A 438 -10.96 27.91 -5.52
C SER A 438 -10.02 29.12 -5.29
N ASP A 439 -9.35 29.62 -6.34
CA ASP A 439 -8.30 30.64 -6.22
C ASP A 439 -8.84 31.96 -5.66
N THR A 440 -8.02 32.69 -4.89
CA THR A 440 -8.39 34.01 -4.38
C THR A 440 -8.29 35.07 -5.47
N TYR A 441 -8.99 36.20 -5.30
CA TYR A 441 -8.86 37.35 -6.21
C TYR A 441 -7.40 37.90 -6.29
N ALA A 442 -6.61 37.72 -5.23
CA ALA A 442 -5.18 38.05 -5.25
C ALA A 442 -4.39 37.07 -6.13
N SER A 443 -4.59 35.75 -5.94
CA SER A 443 -3.90 34.72 -6.73
C SER A 443 -4.21 34.79 -8.23
N VAL A 444 -5.47 35.08 -8.59
CA VAL A 444 -5.84 35.38 -10.00
C VAL A 444 -5.17 36.68 -10.47
N GLY A 445 -5.08 37.70 -9.61
CA GLY A 445 -4.38 38.95 -9.94
C GLY A 445 -2.89 38.73 -10.26
N ASP A 446 -2.20 37.94 -9.44
CA ASP A 446 -0.79 37.59 -9.60
C ASP A 446 -0.55 36.82 -10.91
N ALA A 447 -1.42 35.85 -11.26
CA ALA A 447 -1.33 35.10 -12.51
C ALA A 447 -1.41 35.99 -13.77
N PHE A 448 -2.20 37.08 -13.72
CA PHE A 448 -2.31 38.07 -14.79
C PHE A 448 -1.36 39.29 -14.60
N GLY A 449 -0.46 39.27 -13.62
CA GLY A 449 0.49 40.36 -13.37
C GLY A 449 -0.14 41.68 -12.89
N VAL A 450 -1.37 41.66 -12.36
CA VAL A 450 -2.11 42.84 -11.88
C VAL A 450 -2.20 42.86 -10.35
N LYS A 451 -1.52 43.83 -9.74
CA LYS A 451 -1.35 43.98 -8.28
C LYS A 451 -2.61 44.31 -7.47
N SER A 452 -3.81 44.33 -8.06
CA SER A 452 -5.03 44.76 -7.39
C SER A 452 -6.16 43.74 -7.53
N HIS A 453 -6.55 43.15 -6.40
CA HIS A 453 -7.71 42.25 -6.30
C HIS A 453 -9.00 42.89 -6.84
N SER A 454 -9.14 44.21 -6.72
CA SER A 454 -10.28 44.96 -7.26
C SER A 454 -10.38 44.93 -8.79
N THR A 455 -9.26 44.73 -9.50
CA THR A 455 -9.26 44.56 -10.97
C THR A 455 -9.92 43.24 -11.36
N VAL A 456 -9.68 42.16 -10.60
CA VAL A 456 -10.31 40.86 -10.85
C VAL A 456 -11.79 40.88 -10.44
N ALA A 457 -12.14 41.54 -9.33
CA ALA A 457 -13.54 41.74 -8.96
C ALA A 457 -14.32 42.52 -10.03
N TYR A 458 -13.78 43.65 -10.52
CA TYR A 458 -14.35 44.41 -11.62
C TYR A 458 -14.49 43.60 -12.91
N ALA A 459 -13.50 42.77 -13.25
CA ALA A 459 -13.57 41.86 -14.39
C ALA A 459 -14.77 40.91 -14.28
N CYS A 460 -15.00 40.31 -13.11
CA CYS A 460 -16.17 39.45 -12.86
C CYS A 460 -17.50 40.21 -13.01
N GLU A 461 -17.58 41.45 -12.52
CA GLU A 461 -18.77 42.31 -12.69
C GLU A 461 -19.05 42.66 -14.15
N GLN A 462 -18.01 42.89 -14.97
CA GLN A 462 -18.20 43.14 -16.40
C GLN A 462 -18.66 41.87 -17.13
N VAL A 463 -18.11 40.70 -16.79
CA VAL A 463 -18.53 39.43 -17.43
C VAL A 463 -20.00 39.12 -17.14
N ALA A 464 -20.50 39.41 -15.94
CA ALA A 464 -21.93 39.29 -15.64
C ALA A 464 -22.82 40.15 -16.57
N LYS A 465 -22.33 41.32 -17.01
CA LYS A 465 -23.03 42.17 -17.99
C LYS A 465 -22.92 41.63 -19.41
N TYR A 466 -21.73 41.16 -19.82
CA TYR A 466 -21.55 40.56 -21.15
C TYR A 466 -22.46 39.34 -21.35
N ARG A 467 -22.52 38.44 -20.35
CA ARG A 467 -23.43 37.27 -20.33
C ARG A 467 -24.91 37.65 -20.48
N ALA A 468 -25.33 38.80 -19.97
CA ALA A 468 -26.70 39.30 -20.08
C ALA A 468 -27.00 40.05 -21.39
N GLN A 469 -25.97 40.39 -22.17
CA GLN A 469 -26.09 41.21 -23.39
C GLN A 469 -25.82 40.43 -24.68
N ASP A 470 -25.03 39.35 -24.61
CA ASP A 470 -24.59 38.57 -25.75
C ASP A 470 -24.69 37.07 -25.44
N ALA A 471 -25.58 36.38 -26.17
CA ALA A 471 -25.88 34.96 -25.96
C ALA A 471 -24.81 34.01 -26.51
N ASP A 472 -23.97 34.44 -27.45
CA ASP A 472 -22.87 33.62 -27.97
C ASP A 472 -21.64 33.72 -27.06
N ILE A 473 -21.40 34.89 -26.45
CA ILE A 473 -20.44 35.04 -25.34
C ILE A 473 -20.89 34.24 -24.12
N ASP A 474 -22.18 34.27 -23.75
CA ASP A 474 -22.72 33.47 -22.63
C ASP A 474 -22.49 31.97 -22.84
N ARG A 475 -22.84 31.44 -24.02
CA ARG A 475 -22.62 30.04 -24.39
C ARG A 475 -21.13 29.67 -24.40
N PHE A 476 -20.27 30.54 -24.91
CA PHE A 476 -18.81 30.33 -24.89
C PHE A 476 -18.26 30.24 -23.47
N ILE A 477 -18.71 31.12 -22.56
CA ILE A 477 -18.28 31.11 -21.16
C ILE A 477 -18.71 29.81 -20.46
N ASP A 478 -19.92 29.32 -20.69
CA ASP A 478 -20.38 28.08 -20.06
C ASP A 478 -19.68 26.83 -20.61
N ASP A 479 -19.46 26.73 -21.92
CA ASP A 479 -18.64 25.66 -22.52
C ASP A 479 -17.20 25.69 -21.98
N LEU A 480 -16.59 26.88 -21.89
CA LEU A 480 -15.24 27.06 -21.36
C LEU A 480 -15.16 26.69 -19.87
N LEU A 481 -16.14 27.07 -19.05
CA LEU A 481 -16.26 26.64 -17.64
C LEU A 481 -16.43 25.12 -17.51
N LEU A 482 -17.22 24.49 -18.38
CA LEU A 482 -17.43 23.03 -18.37
C LEU A 482 -16.16 22.27 -18.76
N ARG A 483 -15.41 22.74 -19.76
CA ARG A 483 -14.14 22.14 -20.18
C ARG A 483 -13.08 22.26 -19.08
N VAL A 484 -12.91 23.46 -18.51
CA VAL A 484 -11.86 23.74 -17.51
C VAL A 484 -12.16 23.17 -16.11
N ARG A 485 -13.40 22.75 -15.83
CA ARG A 485 -13.76 21.99 -14.62
C ARG A 485 -13.65 20.47 -14.77
N ARG A 486 -13.50 19.95 -16.00
CA ARG A 486 -13.40 18.51 -16.29
C ARG A 486 -11.95 18.02 -16.46
N GLY A 487 -10.99 18.93 -16.63
CA GLY A 487 -9.54 18.70 -16.46
C GLY A 487 -9.02 19.49 -15.28
#